data_AF-A0AB39BWJ8-F1
#
_entry.id   AF-A0AB39BWJ8-F1
#
_cell.length_a   1.000
_cell.length_b   1.000
_cell.length_c   1.000
_cell.angle_alpha   90.00
_cell.angle_beta   90.00
_cell.angle_gamma   90.00
#
_symmetry.space_group_name_H-M   'P 1'
#
loop_
_entity.id
_entity.type
_entity.pdbx_description
1 polymer ?
#
loop_
_entity_poly.entity_id
_entity_poly.type
_entity_poly.pdbx_seq_one_letter_code
_entity_poly.pdbx_strand_id
1 'polypeptide(L)' 'MKKDLKQNLVGIILFFTFCVIGMLFSDRLPLLTFIGIVGLAGTAYFFFRIVTDAIGFQRE' A
#
# COMPACT_ATOMS: atom_id res chain seq x y z
N MET A 1 -1.25 10.58 16.85
CA MET A 1 -2.39 11.09 16.05
C MET A 1 -1.99 11.75 14.73
N LYS A 2 -1.29 12.91 14.65
CA LYS A 2 -0.96 13.51 13.32
C LYS A 2 0.18 12.83 12.54
N LYS A 3 1.08 12.12 13.24
CA LYS A 3 2.24 11.46 12.61
C LYS A 3 1.83 10.19 11.84
N ASP A 4 0.82 9.49 12.35
CA ASP A 4 0.30 8.24 11.81
C ASP A 4 -0.36 8.44 10.43
N LEU A 5 -1.09 9.54 10.26
CA LEU A 5 -1.73 9.88 8.99
C LEU A 5 -0.70 10.14 7.88
N LYS A 6 0.36 10.91 8.17
CA LYS A 6 1.43 11.19 7.19
C LYS A 6 2.17 9.91 6.79
N GLN A 7 2.49 9.04 7.74
CA GLN A 7 3.15 7.77 7.45
C GLN A 7 2.26 6.83 6.63
N ASN A 8 0.96 6.76 6.92
CA ASN A 8 0.00 6.00 6.13
C ASN A 8 -0.12 6.54 4.71
N LEU A 9 -0.19 7.86 4.54
CA LEU A 9 -0.30 8.48 3.22
C LEU A 9 0.94 8.21 2.36
N VAL A 10 2.13 8.35 2.95
CA VAL A 10 3.40 8.06 2.28
C VAL A 10 3.50 6.57 1.94
N GLY A 11 3.07 5.69 2.85
CA GLY A 11 3.03 4.24 2.61
C GLY A 11 2.14 3.88 1.41
N ILE A 12 0.92 4.42 1.35
CA ILE A 12 -0.01 4.19 0.24
C ILE A 12 0.60 4.65 -1.09
N ILE A 13 1.13 5.87 -1.14
CA ILE A 13 1.70 6.42 -2.37
C ILE A 13 2.90 5.58 -2.83
N LEU A 14 3.78 5.18 -1.90
CA LEU A 14 4.98 4.41 -2.20
C LEU A 14 4.65 2.99 -2.70
N PHE A 15 3.72 2.29 -2.03
CA PHE A 15 3.27 0.96 -2.46
C PHE A 15 2.47 1.00 -3.77
N PHE A 16 1.69 2.05 -4.00
CA PHE A 16 0.99 2.26 -5.26
C PHE A 16 1.96 2.50 -6.42
N THR A 17 2.98 3.34 -6.24
CA THR A 17 4.03 3.53 -7.25
C THR A 17 4.78 2.23 -7.53
N PHE A 18 5.10 1.43 -6.51
CA PHE A 18 5.71 0.11 -6.68
C PHE A 18 4.82 -0.85 -7.47
N CYS A 19 3.50 -0.82 -7.23
CA CYS A 19 2.53 -1.60 -8.00
C CYS A 19 2.49 -1.19 -9.47
N VAL A 20 2.42 0.13 -9.74
CA VAL A 20 2.37 0.68 -11.10
C VAL A 20 3.66 0.35 -11.86
N ILE A 21 4.83 0.53 -11.24
CA ILE A 21 6.13 0.19 -11.85
C ILE A 21 6.25 -1.32 -12.09
N GLY A 22 5.83 -2.13 -11.11
CA GLY A 22 5.84 -3.60 -11.21
C GLY A 22 4.98 -4.11 -12.36
N MET A 23 3.79 -3.55 -12.57
CA MET A 23 2.94 -3.88 -13.72
C MET A 23 3.49 -3.32 -15.04
N LEU A 24 3.95 -2.07 -15.07
CA LEU A 24 4.40 -1.40 -16.29
C LEU A 24 5.63 -2.06 -16.91
N PHE A 25 6.53 -2.58 -16.09
CA PHE A 25 7.74 -3.29 -16.53
C PHE A 25 7.63 -4.81 -16.42
N SER A 26 6.45 -5.34 -16.07
CA SER A 26 6.21 -6.79 -15.98
C SER A 26 6.49 -7.52 -17.29
N ASP A 27 6.34 -6.83 -18.42
CA ASP A 27 6.57 -7.38 -19.76
C ASP A 27 8.06 -7.62 -20.04
N ARG A 28 8.95 -6.83 -19.43
CA ARG A 28 10.40 -6.88 -19.67
C ARG A 28 11.14 -7.78 -18.69
N LEU A 29 10.66 -7.85 -17.44
CA LEU A 29 11.29 -8.63 -16.38
C LEU A 29 10.20 -9.32 -15.54
N PRO A 30 10.06 -10.66 -15.60
CA PRO A 30 9.05 -11.38 -14.82
C PRO A 30 9.28 -11.27 -13.30
N LEU A 31 10.50 -10.94 -12.87
CA LEU A 31 10.82 -10.61 -11.48
C LEU A 31 10.13 -9.32 -10.99
N LEU A 32 9.82 -8.37 -11.89
CA LEU A 32 9.11 -7.16 -11.52
C LEU A 32 7.62 -7.40 -11.25
N THR A 33 7.06 -8.49 -11.75
CA THR A 33 5.72 -8.94 -11.38
C THR A 33 5.63 -9.25 -9.89
N PHE A 34 6.66 -9.88 -9.31
CA PHE A 34 6.73 -10.12 -7.85
C PHE A 34 6.76 -8.80 -7.06
N ILE A 35 7.51 -7.82 -7.55
CA ILE A 35 7.54 -6.47 -6.98
C ILE A 35 6.15 -5.80 -7.04
N GLY A 36 5.43 -5.98 -8.14
CA GLY A 36 4.05 -5.51 -8.27
C GLY A 36 3.10 -6.19 -7.27
N ILE A 37 3.21 -7.50 -7.08
CA ILE A 37 2.40 -8.27 -6.12
C ILE A 37 2.69 -7.82 -4.68
N VAL A 38 3.96 -7.64 -4.32
CA VAL A 38 4.36 -7.08 -3.00
C VAL A 38 3.83 -5.65 -2.84
N GLY A 39 3.87 -4.85 -3.92
CA GLY A 39 3.25 -3.54 -4.04
C GLY A 39 1.76 -3.55 -3.66
N LEU A 40 1.02 -4.49 -4.25
CA LEU A 40 -0.41 -4.66 -4.05
C LEU A 40 -0.74 -5.17 -2.64
N ALA A 41 0.02 -6.14 -2.13
CA ALA A 41 -0.15 -6.69 -0.79
C ALA A 41 0.10 -5.64 0.30
N GLY A 42 1.14 -4.81 0.15
CA GLY A 42 1.41 -3.72 1.08
C GLY A 42 0.33 -2.62 1.03
N THR A 43 -0.20 -2.32 -0.16
CA THR A 43 -1.34 -1.40 -0.29
C THR A 43 -2.56 -1.94 0.45
N ALA A 44 -2.89 -3.22 0.27
CA ALA A 44 -4.01 -3.87 0.96
C ALA A 44 -3.84 -3.86 2.49
N TYR A 45 -2.62 -4.12 3.00
CA TYR A 45 -2.33 -4.06 4.43
C TYR A 45 -2.53 -2.64 5.01
N PHE A 46 -2.04 -1.61 4.31
CA PHE A 46 -2.24 -0.22 4.74
C PHE A 46 -3.71 0.17 4.75
N PHE A 47 -4.48 -0.22 3.73
CA PHE A 47 -5.92 -0.01 3.70
C PHE A 47 -6.63 -0.73 4.86
N PHE A 48 -6.31 -2.00 5.09
CA PHE A 48 -6.91 -2.77 6.18
C PHE A 48 -6.61 -2.17 7.55
N ARG A 49 -5.38 -1.68 7.74
CA ARG A 49 -4.97 -0.99 8.96
C ARG A 49 -5.72 0.32 9.15
N ILE A 50 -5.84 1.15 8.10
CA ILE A 50 -6.58 2.43 8.16
C ILE A 50 -8.06 2.20 8.45
N VAL A 51 -8.66 1.23 7.78
CA VAL A 51 -10.07 0.87 7.97
C VAL A 51 -10.28 0.36 9.39
N THR A 52 -9.42 -0.53 9.89
CA THR A 52 -9.50 -1.05 11.27
C THR A 52 -9.32 0.06 12.30
N ASP A 53 -8.38 0.99 12.09
CA ASP A 53 -8.18 2.16 12.95
C ASP A 53 -9.42 3.07 12.95
N ALA A 54 -10.01 3.32 11.78
CA ALA A 54 -11.24 4.11 11.64
C ALA A 54 -12.47 3.47 12.29
N ILE A 55 -12.61 2.13 12.18
CA ILE A 55 -13.71 1.39 12.82
C ILE A 55 -13.48 1.28 14.33
N GLY A 56 -12.24 1.09 14.78
CA GLY A 56 -11.88 1.09 16.20
C GLY A 56 -12.18 2.43 16.87
N PHE A 57 -12.02 3.54 16.14
CA PHE A 57 -12.34 4.90 16.60
C PHE A 57 -13.85 5.18 16.72
N GLN A 58 -14.72 4.39 16.10
CA GLN A 58 -16.19 4.55 16.21
C GLN A 58 -16.79 3.93 17.48
N ARG A 59 -15.98 3.28 18.32
CA ARG A 59 -16.45 2.55 19.50
C ARG A 59 -16.10 3.20 20.86
N GLU A 60 -15.48 4.38 20.83
CA GLU A 60 -15.28 5.26 22.01
C GLU A 60 -16.23 6.46 21.95
#